data_AF-A0A931T2R3-F1
#
_entry.id   AF-A0A931T2R3-F1
#
_cell.length_a   1.000
_cell.length_b   1.000
_cell.length_c   1.000
_cell.angle_alpha   90.00
_cell.angle_beta   90.00
_cell.angle_gamma   90.00
#
_symmetry.space_group_name_H-M   'P 1'
#
loop_
_entity.id
_entity.type
_entity.pdbx_description
1 polymer ?
#
loop_
_entity_poly.entity_id
_entity_poly.type
_entity_poly.pdbx_seq_one_letter_code
_entity_poly.pdbx_strand_id
1 'polypeptide(L)'
;MPTAQLFDTQGKEAGNVELPDKVFGIKPHRAVLHEALLAQLASRRSGTHSTKTRGEVAGSTRKIYRQKGTGRARHGSIKAPIFVGGGITFGPKPRDYSQHTPKKVRRLALRS
;
A
#
# COMPACT_ATOMS: atom_id res chain seq x y z
N MET A 1 -37.65 -0.14 -9.15
CA MET A 1 -37.21 1.25 -9.27
C MET A 1 -37.28 1.89 -7.89
N PRO A 2 -36.16 1.98 -7.16
CA PRO A 2 -36.13 2.70 -5.89
C PRO A 2 -36.48 4.18 -6.10
N THR A 3 -37.34 4.73 -5.24
CA THR A 3 -37.72 6.15 -5.22
C THR A 3 -36.97 6.88 -4.11
N ALA A 4 -36.44 8.06 -4.42
CA ALA A 4 -35.77 8.92 -3.45
C ALA A 4 -36.44 10.30 -3.38
N GLN A 5 -36.47 10.88 -2.20
CA GLN A 5 -36.98 12.24 -1.97
C GLN A 5 -35.98 13.26 -2.52
N LEU A 6 -36.50 14.26 -3.23
CA LEU A 6 -35.75 15.38 -3.76
C LEU A 6 -35.90 16.58 -2.81
N PHE A 7 -34.78 17.18 -2.44
CA PHE A 7 -34.75 18.39 -1.61
C PHE A 7 -34.23 19.57 -2.44
N ASP A 8 -34.79 20.76 -2.23
CA ASP A 8 -34.27 22.02 -2.78
C ASP A 8 -33.05 22.52 -1.99
N THR A 9 -32.43 23.60 -2.46
CA THR A 9 -31.25 24.20 -1.80
C THR A 9 -31.56 24.81 -0.42
N GLN A 10 -32.83 25.01 -0.09
CA GLN A 10 -33.31 25.47 1.22
C GLN A 10 -33.75 24.31 2.13
N GLY A 11 -33.62 23.06 1.68
CA GLY A 11 -33.99 21.86 2.43
C GLY A 11 -35.48 21.52 2.41
N LYS A 12 -36.28 22.14 1.53
CA LYS A 12 -37.70 21.80 1.36
C LYS A 12 -37.85 20.62 0.41
N GLU A 13 -38.81 19.74 0.69
CA GLU A 13 -39.15 18.62 -0.20
C GLU A 13 -39.71 19.17 -1.52
N ALA A 14 -39.02 18.87 -2.61
CA ALA A 14 -39.31 19.32 -3.97
C ALA A 14 -39.92 18.21 -4.85
N GLY A 15 -40.10 17.00 -4.32
CA GLY A 15 -40.77 15.88 -4.99
C GLY A 15 -40.07 14.53 -4.79
N ASN A 16 -40.45 13.53 -5.59
CA ASN A 16 -39.80 12.21 -5.63
C ASN A 16 -39.15 11.98 -6.99
N VAL A 17 -37.96 11.39 -6.98
CA VAL A 17 -37.21 11.02 -8.19
C VAL A 17 -37.09 9.50 -8.25
N GLU A 18 -37.37 8.94 -9.42
CA GLU A 18 -37.17 7.52 -9.70
C GLU A 18 -35.70 7.27 -10.06
N LEU A 19 -35.08 6.34 -9.34
CA LEU A 19 -33.69 5.96 -9.57
C LEU A 19 -33.60 4.70 -10.44
N PRO A 20 -32.58 4.62 -11.33
CA PRO A 20 -32.36 3.43 -12.15
C PRO A 20 -32.13 2.16 -11.30
N ASP A 21 -33.01 1.17 -11.45
CA ASP A 21 -32.96 -0.10 -10.71
C ASP A 21 -31.65 -0.86 -10.92
N LYS A 22 -31.09 -0.78 -12.13
CA LYS A 22 -29.81 -1.41 -12.51
C LYS A 22 -28.58 -0.84 -11.78
N VAL A 23 -28.72 0.26 -11.06
CA VAL A 23 -27.62 0.91 -10.32
C VAL A 23 -27.91 0.91 -8.83
N PHE A 24 -29.16 1.21 -8.43
CA PHE A 24 -29.53 1.43 -7.03
C PHE A 24 -30.36 0.30 -6.41
N GLY A 25 -30.89 -0.62 -7.23
CA GLY A 25 -31.72 -1.75 -6.78
C GLY A 25 -31.00 -3.10 -6.68
N ILE A 26 -29.67 -3.13 -6.87
CA ILE A 26 -28.90 -4.37 -6.85
C ILE A 26 -28.62 -4.80 -5.40
N LYS A 27 -28.65 -6.11 -5.12
CA LYS A 27 -28.20 -6.66 -3.84
C LYS A 27 -26.69 -6.41 -3.65
N PRO A 28 -26.26 -5.70 -2.59
CA PRO A 28 -24.86 -5.38 -2.38
C PRO A 28 -23.94 -6.61 -2.31
N HIS A 29 -22.85 -6.61 -3.09
CA HIS A 29 -21.84 -7.66 -3.03
C HIS A 29 -20.69 -7.30 -2.08
N ARG A 30 -20.84 -7.64 -0.79
CA ARG A 30 -19.89 -7.24 0.28
C ARG A 30 -18.41 -7.55 0.01
N ALA A 31 -18.09 -8.71 -0.56
CA ALA A 31 -16.69 -9.06 -0.83
C ALA A 31 -16.03 -8.14 -1.88
N VAL A 32 -16.78 -7.75 -2.91
CA VAL A 32 -16.30 -6.88 -4.00
C VAL A 32 -16.18 -5.44 -3.51
N LEU A 33 -17.06 -5.00 -2.62
CA LEU A 33 -16.93 -3.72 -1.91
C LEU A 33 -15.63 -3.67 -1.09
N HIS A 34 -15.37 -4.72 -0.31
CA HIS A 34 -14.16 -4.80 0.51
C HIS A 34 -12.88 -4.82 -0.34
N GLU A 35 -12.86 -5.62 -1.41
CA GLU A 35 -11.72 -5.67 -2.33
C GLU A 35 -11.46 -4.30 -2.98
N ALA A 36 -12.50 -3.62 -3.46
CA ALA A 36 -12.37 -2.30 -4.06
C ALA A 36 -11.85 -1.25 -3.05
N LEU A 37 -12.34 -1.31 -1.80
CA LEU A 37 -11.87 -0.44 -0.72
C LEU A 37 -10.38 -0.66 -0.43
N LEU A 38 -9.95 -1.90 -0.28
CA LEU A 38 -8.55 -2.23 -0.04
C LEU A 38 -7.66 -1.77 -1.20
N ALA A 39 -8.08 -1.99 -2.45
CA ALA A 39 -7.34 -1.54 -3.63
C ALA A 39 -7.21 0.00 -3.66
N GLN A 40 -8.27 0.73 -3.29
CA GLN A 40 -8.24 2.19 -3.20
C GLN A 40 -7.29 2.67 -2.10
N LEU A 41 -7.34 2.08 -0.90
CA LEU A 41 -6.45 2.43 0.21
C LEU A 41 -4.99 2.10 -0.09
N ALA A 42 -4.73 0.95 -0.72
CA ALA A 42 -3.40 0.54 -1.13
C ALA A 42 -2.83 1.49 -2.20
N SER A 43 -3.64 1.91 -3.17
CA SER A 43 -3.22 2.86 -4.22
C SER A 43 -2.97 4.28 -3.68
N ARG A 44 -3.63 4.67 -2.58
CA ARG A 44 -3.37 5.94 -1.87
C ARG A 44 -2.07 5.94 -1.08
N ARG A 45 -1.46 4.77 -0.84
CA ARG A 45 -0.22 4.64 -0.06
C ARG A 45 0.98 4.99 -0.94
N SER A 46 1.78 5.97 -0.53
CA SER A 46 2.90 6.51 -1.32
C SER A 46 4.13 5.59 -1.40
N GLY A 47 4.33 4.70 -0.42
CA GLY A 47 5.46 3.77 -0.41
C GLY A 47 6.85 4.40 -0.27
N THR A 48 6.99 5.64 0.23
CA THR A 48 8.25 6.41 0.30
C THR A 48 9.27 5.93 1.34
N HIS A 49 8.96 4.89 2.09
CA HIS A 49 9.88 4.27 3.05
C HIS A 49 11.09 3.58 2.38
N SER A 50 12.29 3.82 2.90
CA SER A 50 13.53 3.22 2.43
C SER A 50 14.55 3.09 3.57
N THR A 51 15.44 2.11 3.46
CA THR A 51 16.59 1.91 4.37
C THR A 51 17.85 1.64 3.58
N LYS A 52 19.00 2.01 4.17
CA LYS A 52 20.31 1.76 3.56
C LYS A 52 20.77 0.32 3.84
N THR A 53 20.98 -0.43 2.79
CA THR A 53 21.64 -1.74 2.82
C THR A 53 23.13 -1.58 3.05
N ARG A 54 23.84 -2.68 3.36
CA ARG A 54 25.30 -2.66 3.53
C ARG A 54 26.07 -2.11 2.32
N GLY A 55 25.49 -2.12 1.13
CA GLY A 55 26.08 -1.54 -0.08
C GLY A 55 25.90 -0.02 -0.17
N GLU A 56 24.83 0.51 0.42
CA GLU A 56 24.44 1.92 0.37
C GLU A 56 24.99 2.73 1.56
N VAL A 57 25.39 2.06 2.65
CA VAL A 57 26.00 2.71 3.83
C VAL A 57 27.43 3.16 3.51
N ALA A 58 27.78 4.37 3.96
CA ALA A 58 29.14 4.91 3.86
C ALA A 58 30.08 4.20 4.84
N GLY A 59 31.28 3.85 4.40
CA GLY A 59 32.28 3.16 5.22
C GLY A 59 33.30 2.38 4.40
N SER A 60 34.29 1.80 5.06
CA SER A 60 35.35 1.04 4.38
C SER A 60 34.84 -0.30 3.84
N THR A 61 35.14 -0.59 2.58
CA THR A 61 35.00 -1.92 1.98
C THR A 61 36.24 -2.80 2.19
N ARG A 62 37.33 -2.21 2.71
CA ARG A 62 38.55 -2.95 3.04
C ARG A 62 38.25 -3.96 4.14
N LYS A 63 38.83 -5.15 4.00
CA LYS A 63 38.81 -6.15 5.04
C LYS A 63 39.38 -5.58 6.34
N ILE A 64 38.65 -5.75 7.45
CA ILE A 64 38.98 -5.10 8.73
C ILE A 64 40.35 -5.58 9.25
N TYR A 65 40.63 -6.88 9.14
CA TYR A 65 41.91 -7.50 9.51
C TYR A 65 42.13 -8.84 8.79
N ARG A 66 43.33 -9.38 8.89
CA ARG A 66 43.72 -10.67 8.30
C ARG A 66 42.81 -11.83 8.75
N GLN A 67 42.63 -12.84 7.89
CA GLN A 67 41.65 -13.93 8.10
C GLN A 67 41.93 -14.84 9.32
N LYS A 68 43.20 -14.93 9.74
CA LYS A 68 43.69 -15.82 10.81
C LYS A 68 44.78 -15.10 11.63
N GLY A 69 45.07 -15.61 12.83
CA GLY A 69 46.14 -15.10 13.69
C GLY A 69 45.80 -13.78 14.41
N THR A 70 44.52 -13.47 14.62
CA THR A 70 44.07 -12.24 15.31
C THR A 70 43.41 -12.51 16.66
N GLY A 71 43.05 -13.75 16.98
CA GLY A 71 42.29 -14.10 18.19
C GLY A 71 40.83 -13.62 18.20
N ARG A 72 40.36 -12.98 17.12
CA ARG A 72 39.01 -12.39 16.98
C ARG A 72 38.16 -13.18 15.99
N ALA A 73 36.84 -12.96 16.03
CA ALA A 73 35.90 -13.50 15.04
C ALA A 73 36.26 -13.07 13.60
N ARG A 74 35.73 -13.74 12.58
CA ARG A 74 36.02 -13.40 11.18
C ARG A 74 35.06 -12.32 10.68
N HIS A 75 35.60 -11.25 10.10
CA HIS A 75 34.81 -10.17 9.54
C HIS A 75 35.28 -9.75 8.15
N GLY A 76 34.32 -9.50 7.27
CA GLY A 76 34.55 -9.10 5.89
C GLY A 76 34.56 -7.58 5.68
N SER A 77 33.58 -6.87 6.23
CA SER A 77 33.44 -5.41 6.12
C SER A 77 32.78 -4.86 7.37
N ILE A 78 33.13 -3.61 7.73
CA ILE A 78 32.53 -2.89 8.86
C ILE A 78 31.06 -2.51 8.60
N LYS A 79 30.61 -2.54 7.34
CA LYS A 79 29.21 -2.25 6.95
C LYS A 79 28.25 -3.42 7.19
N ALA A 80 28.74 -4.55 7.70
CA ALA A 80 27.90 -5.71 7.95
C ALA A 80 26.82 -5.39 9.02
N PRO A 81 25.61 -5.96 8.90
CA PRO A 81 24.47 -5.67 9.80
C PRO A 81 24.73 -5.97 11.27
N ILE A 82 25.69 -6.86 11.55
CA ILE A 82 26.08 -7.25 12.92
C ILE A 82 26.84 -6.14 13.67
N PHE A 83 27.33 -5.12 12.96
CA PHE A 83 28.06 -4.00 13.55
C PHE A 83 27.14 -2.81 13.80
N VAL A 84 27.44 -2.04 14.84
CA VAL A 84 26.81 -0.73 15.08
C VAL A 84 27.15 0.20 13.91
N GLY A 85 26.13 0.81 13.31
CA GLY A 85 26.27 1.61 12.09
C GLY A 85 26.36 0.80 10.80
N GLY A 86 26.22 -0.53 10.86
CA GLY A 86 26.10 -1.40 9.70
C GLY A 86 24.80 -1.20 8.91
N GLY A 87 24.76 -1.72 7.68
CA GLY A 87 23.57 -1.62 6.84
C GLY A 87 22.48 -2.63 7.20
N ILE A 88 21.23 -2.33 6.86
CA ILE A 88 20.05 -3.14 7.17
C ILE A 88 19.84 -4.20 6.08
N THR A 89 19.60 -5.47 6.46
CA THR A 89 19.57 -6.60 5.51
C THR A 89 18.21 -6.77 4.80
N PHE A 90 17.09 -6.52 5.48
CA PHE A 90 15.74 -6.64 4.92
C PHE A 90 14.83 -5.50 5.39
N GLY A 91 15.35 -4.28 5.32
CA GLY A 91 14.56 -3.10 5.65
C GLY A 91 13.60 -2.72 4.52
N PRO A 92 12.69 -1.77 4.77
CA PRO A 92 11.77 -1.31 3.74
C PRO A 92 12.51 -0.74 2.54
N LYS A 93 11.90 -0.92 1.37
CA LYS A 93 12.30 -0.31 0.11
C LYS A 93 11.10 0.36 -0.57
N PRO A 94 11.32 1.43 -1.34
CA PRO A 94 10.25 2.07 -2.07
C PRO A 94 9.62 1.08 -3.04
N ARG A 95 8.29 0.99 -2.99
CA ARG A 95 7.53 0.09 -3.86
C ARG A 95 6.13 0.65 -4.09
N ASP A 96 5.56 0.24 -5.22
CA ASP A 96 4.15 0.46 -5.48
C ASP A 96 3.30 -0.54 -4.68
N TYR A 97 2.20 -0.04 -4.13
CA TYR A 97 1.19 -0.81 -3.40
C TYR A 97 -0.10 -0.95 -4.20
N SER A 98 -0.20 -0.33 -5.38
CA SER A 98 -1.38 -0.38 -6.21
C SER A 98 -1.78 -1.81 -6.55
N GLN A 99 -3.10 -2.06 -6.53
CA GLN A 99 -3.68 -3.35 -6.90
C GLN A 99 -4.57 -3.14 -8.11
N HIS A 100 -4.35 -3.93 -9.16
CA HIS A 100 -5.16 -3.81 -10.36
C HIS A 100 -6.50 -4.53 -10.20
N THR A 101 -7.57 -3.76 -10.04
CA THR A 101 -8.95 -4.29 -10.04
C THR A 101 -9.59 -4.19 -11.42
N PRO A 102 -10.12 -5.30 -12.00
CA PRO A 102 -10.78 -5.29 -13.29
C PRO A 102 -11.92 -4.26 -13.37
N LYS A 103 -12.12 -3.66 -14.55
CA LYS A 103 -13.14 -2.60 -14.75
C LYS A 103 -14.56 -3.08 -14.37
N LYS A 104 -14.89 -4.35 -14.64
CA LYS A 104 -16.19 -4.94 -14.30
C LYS A 104 -16.40 -5.04 -12.78
N VAL A 105 -15.35 -5.44 -12.04
CA VAL A 105 -15.38 -5.56 -10.57
C VAL A 105 -15.54 -4.18 -9.93
N ARG A 106 -14.83 -3.15 -10.42
CA ARG A 106 -15.00 -1.76 -9.96
C ARG A 106 -16.42 -1.23 -10.19
N ARG A 107 -17.00 -1.51 -11.37
CA ARG A 107 -18.39 -1.12 -11.68
C ARG A 107 -19.40 -1.86 -10.79
N LEU A 108 -19.14 -3.12 -10.47
CA LEU A 108 -19.98 -3.89 -9.57
C LEU A 108 -19.91 -3.34 -8.14
N ALA A 109 -18.72 -2.97 -7.66
CA ALA A 109 -18.52 -2.34 -6.36
C ALA A 109 -19.29 -1.00 -6.27
N LEU A 110 -19.22 -0.15 -7.30
CA LEU A 110 -19.94 1.14 -7.31
C LEU A 110 -21.47 1.02 -7.38
N ARG A 111 -22.00 -0.14 -7.79
CA ARG A 111 -23.43 -0.43 -7.88
C ARG A 111 -23.96 -1.24 -6.68
N SER A 112 -23.05 -1.71 -5.83
CA SER A 112 -23.36 -2.47 -4.61
C SER A 112 -23.48 -1.52 -3.44
#